data_AF-A0A850NQH8-F1
#
_entry.id   AF-A0A850NQH8-F1
#
_cell.length_a   1.000
_cell.length_b   1.000
_cell.length_c   1.000
_cell.angle_alpha   90.00
_cell.angle_beta   90.00
_cell.angle_gamma   90.00
#
_symmetry.space_group_name_H-M   'P 1'
#
loop_
_entity.id
_entity.type
_entity.pdbx_description
1 polymer ?
#
loop_
_entity_poly.entity_id
_entity_poly.type
_entity_poly.pdbx_seq_one_letter_code
_entity_poly.pdbx_strand_id
1 'polypeptide(L)'
;AAGGTRVLAARRDLVRQPVLAREMAENDVVVLDPPFAGAAVQIREIAAARPAVVIYVSCNPDRLGEDAGALARAGYSLDAVSVIDQFLWSAHVESVSVFTRAGRQAAGRAAR
;
A
#
# COMPACT_ATOMS: atom_id res chain seq x y z
N ALA A 1 -1.25 24.29 13.84
CA ALA A 1 -2.72 24.12 13.97
C ALA A 1 -3.03 22.62 13.89
N ALA A 2 -3.31 21.98 15.03
CA ALA A 2 -3.75 20.59 15.07
C ALA A 2 -5.27 20.55 14.81
N GLY A 3 -5.64 20.67 13.54
CA GLY A 3 -7.04 20.66 13.13
C GLY A 3 -7.59 19.23 13.10
N GLY A 4 -8.32 18.82 14.13
CA GLY A 4 -9.40 17.82 14.06
C GLY A 4 -9.12 16.39 13.55
N THR A 5 -7.91 16.05 13.12
CA THR A 5 -7.62 14.73 12.56
C THR A 5 -7.60 13.68 13.68
N ARG A 6 -8.56 12.77 13.66
CA ARG A 6 -8.57 11.58 14.51
C ARG A 6 -7.47 10.63 14.03
N VAL A 7 -6.33 10.62 14.72
CA VAL A 7 -5.24 9.67 14.47
C VAL A 7 -5.37 8.50 15.44
N LEU A 8 -5.53 7.31 14.90
CA LEU A 8 -5.42 6.06 15.65
C LEU A 8 -4.04 5.45 15.37
N ALA A 9 -3.24 5.27 16.42
CA ALA A 9 -1.92 4.68 16.33
C ALA A 9 -1.88 3.36 17.12
N ALA A 10 -1.28 2.33 16.52
CA ALA A 10 -1.08 1.03 17.15
C ALA A 10 0.29 0.48 16.75
N ARG A 11 0.95 -0.22 17.69
CA ARG A 11 2.19 -0.96 17.43
C ARG A 11 1.84 -2.45 17.33
N ARG A 12 2.21 -3.07 16.21
CA ARG A 12 2.05 -4.52 15.99
C ARG A 12 3.11 -5.04 15.03
N ASP A 13 3.42 -6.34 15.14
CA ASP A 13 4.25 -7.06 14.17
C ASP A 13 3.33 -7.55 13.04
N LEU A 14 3.42 -6.94 11.86
CA LEU A 14 2.52 -7.26 10.74
C LEU A 14 2.75 -8.66 10.15
N VAL A 15 3.86 -9.33 10.47
CA VAL A 15 4.10 -10.71 10.05
C VAL A 15 3.32 -11.68 10.94
N ARG A 16 3.26 -11.41 12.24
CA ARG A 16 2.57 -12.27 13.23
C ARG A 16 1.12 -11.87 13.47
N GLN A 17 0.83 -10.58 13.36
CA GLN A 17 -0.44 -9.92 13.66
C GLN A 17 -0.71 -8.84 12.60
N PRO A 18 -1.00 -9.24 11.34
CA PRO A 18 -1.31 -8.29 10.28
C PRO A 18 -2.55 -7.47 10.64
N VAL A 19 -2.71 -6.33 9.99
CA VAL A 19 -4.00 -5.63 10.00
C VAL A 19 -4.97 -6.46 9.16
N LEU A 20 -6.00 -7.01 9.80
CA LEU A 20 -6.92 -7.94 9.16
C LEU A 20 -7.84 -7.22 8.17
N ALA A 21 -8.31 -7.95 7.17
CA ALA A 21 -9.19 -7.39 6.15
C ALA A 21 -10.44 -6.70 6.73
N ARG A 22 -11.02 -7.28 7.78
CA ARG A 22 -12.17 -6.70 8.51
C ARG A 22 -11.85 -5.38 9.21
N GLU A 23 -10.62 -5.20 9.70
CA GLU A 23 -10.16 -3.94 10.30
C GLU A 23 -9.95 -2.88 9.22
N MET A 24 -9.65 -3.29 7.99
CA MET A 24 -9.45 -2.40 6.85
C MET A 24 -10.69 -2.17 5.99
N ALA A 25 -11.82 -2.79 6.31
CA ALA A 25 -12.98 -2.84 5.44
C ALA A 25 -13.53 -1.44 5.08
N GLU A 26 -13.39 -0.47 5.98
CA GLU A 26 -13.85 0.91 5.79
C GLU A 26 -12.78 1.86 5.22
N ASN A 27 -11.54 1.39 5.02
CA ASN A 27 -10.47 2.24 4.50
C ASN A 27 -10.53 2.33 2.97
N ASP A 28 -10.56 3.56 2.45
CA ASP A 28 -10.49 3.82 1.00
C ASP A 28 -9.06 3.66 0.46
N VAL A 29 -8.06 3.99 1.27
CA VAL A 29 -6.65 4.03 0.87
C VAL A 29 -5.81 3.29 1.91
N VAL A 30 -4.89 2.47 1.42
CA VAL A 30 -3.82 1.86 2.23
C VAL A 30 -2.48 2.37 1.73
N VAL A 31 -1.63 2.82 2.65
CA VAL A 31 -0.23 3.14 2.38
C VAL A 31 0.64 2.18 3.17
N LEU A 32 1.62 1.56 2.53
CA LEU A 32 2.56 0.66 3.18
C LEU A 32 4.00 0.92 2.74
N ASP A 33 4.91 0.89 3.71
CA ASP A 33 6.36 0.97 3.56
C ASP A 33 6.95 -0.24 4.30
N PRO A 34 7.01 -1.41 3.64
CA PRO A 34 7.41 -2.66 4.25
C PRO A 34 8.94 -2.80 4.37
N PRO A 35 9.42 -3.73 5.21
CA PRO A 35 10.85 -4.05 5.25
C PRO A 35 11.32 -4.61 3.90
N PHE A 36 12.64 -4.71 3.72
CA PHE A 36 13.29 -5.24 2.51
C PHE A 36 12.75 -6.62 2.04
N ALA A 37 12.21 -7.41 2.96
CA ALA A 37 11.61 -8.72 2.66
C ALA A 37 10.22 -8.65 1.99
N GLY A 38 9.63 -7.47 1.84
CA GLY A 38 8.28 -7.26 1.30
C GLY A 38 7.17 -7.40 2.33
N ALA A 39 5.93 -7.48 1.85
CA ALA A 39 4.72 -7.38 2.66
C ALA A 39 3.73 -8.53 2.44
N ALA A 40 4.19 -9.69 1.97
CA ALA A 40 3.33 -10.78 1.48
C ALA A 40 2.15 -11.14 2.41
N VAL A 41 2.35 -11.16 3.73
CA VAL A 41 1.28 -11.43 4.71
C VAL A 41 0.24 -10.30 4.71
N GLN A 42 0.68 -9.04 4.77
CA GLN A 42 -0.21 -7.88 4.78
C GLN A 42 -0.91 -7.68 3.43
N ILE A 43 -0.24 -8.01 2.32
CA ILE A 43 -0.82 -7.93 0.96
C ILE A 43 -2.00 -8.88 0.80
N ARG A 44 -1.98 -10.07 1.43
CA ARG A 44 -3.13 -10.98 1.45
C ARG A 44 -4.35 -10.34 2.12
N GLU A 45 -4.16 -9.68 3.25
CA GLU A 45 -5.24 -8.98 3.95
C GLU A 45 -5.73 -7.75 3.18
N ILE A 46 -4.82 -7.00 2.53
CA ILE A 46 -5.18 -5.86 1.67
C ILE A 46 -6.02 -6.33 0.48
N ALA A 47 -5.59 -7.39 -0.21
CA ALA A 47 -6.31 -8.00 -1.32
C ALA A 47 -7.72 -8.48 -0.91
N ALA A 48 -7.88 -8.96 0.32
CA ALA A 48 -9.17 -9.36 0.87
C ALA A 48 -10.05 -8.14 1.26
N ALA A 49 -9.48 -7.08 1.84
CA ALA A 49 -10.19 -5.85 2.20
C ALA A 49 -10.62 -5.00 0.99
N ARG A 50 -9.88 -5.14 -0.12
CA ARG A 50 -10.12 -4.49 -1.42
C ARG A 50 -10.21 -2.95 -1.38
N PRO A 51 -9.36 -2.20 -0.62
CA PRO A 51 -9.39 -0.73 -0.63
C PRO A 51 -9.32 -0.16 -2.05
N ALA A 52 -9.82 1.06 -2.26
CA ALA A 52 -9.87 1.67 -3.59
C ALA A 52 -8.46 1.88 -4.16
N VAL A 53 -7.53 2.27 -3.28
CA VAL A 53 -6.15 2.62 -3.61
C VAL A 53 -5.19 1.93 -2.64
N VAL A 54 -4.10 1.40 -3.19
CA VAL A 54 -2.96 0.89 -2.42
C VAL A 54 -1.70 1.63 -2.89
N ILE A 55 -1.00 2.29 -1.98
CA ILE A 55 0.27 2.96 -2.24
C ILE A 55 1.37 2.14 -1.57
N TYR A 56 2.27 1.58 -2.35
CA TYR A 56 3.34 0.71 -1.90
C TYR A 56 4.69 1.41 -2.08
N VAL A 57 5.44 1.57 -1.00
CA VAL A 57 6.82 2.07 -1.02
C VAL A 57 7.79 0.89 -1.01
N SER A 58 8.87 0.93 -1.80
CA SER A 58 9.83 -0.18 -1.82
C SER A 58 11.22 0.21 -2.32
N CYS A 59 12.23 -0.26 -1.59
CA CYS A 59 13.62 -0.34 -2.05
C CYS A 59 14.01 -1.68 -2.69
N ASN A 60 13.10 -2.65 -2.75
CA ASN A 60 13.38 -3.99 -3.28
C ASN A 60 12.46 -4.29 -4.48
N PRO A 61 12.95 -4.15 -5.73
CA PRO A 61 12.11 -4.32 -6.92
C PRO A 61 11.59 -5.76 -7.08
N ASP A 62 12.33 -6.76 -6.61
CA ASP A 62 11.92 -8.17 -6.72
C ASP A 62 10.71 -8.46 -5.81
N ARG A 63 10.78 -7.99 -4.55
CA ARG A 63 9.68 -8.14 -3.59
C ARG A 63 8.47 -7.30 -3.98
N LEU A 64 8.69 -6.09 -4.49
CA LEU A 64 7.62 -5.28 -5.07
C LEU A 64 6.94 -6.04 -6.22
N GLY A 65 7.69 -6.71 -7.10
CA GLY A 65 7.14 -7.49 -8.22
C GLY A 65 6.25 -8.65 -7.76
N GLU A 66 6.68 -9.40 -6.74
CA GLU A 66 5.89 -10.50 -6.17
C GLU A 66 4.57 -10.00 -5.55
N ASP A 67 4.63 -8.93 -4.74
CA ASP A 67 3.48 -8.33 -4.07
C ASP A 67 2.54 -7.65 -5.09
N ALA A 68 3.08 -6.94 -6.08
CA ALA A 68 2.33 -6.35 -7.18
C ALA A 68 1.59 -7.42 -7.99
N GLY A 69 2.22 -8.58 -8.22
CA GLY A 69 1.56 -9.71 -8.85
C GLY A 69 0.38 -10.25 -8.04
N ALA A 70 0.48 -10.25 -6.71
CA ALA A 70 -0.64 -10.61 -5.83
C ALA A 70 -1.78 -9.58 -5.89
N LEU A 71 -1.47 -8.28 -5.89
CA LEU A 71 -2.46 -7.22 -6.07
C LEU A 71 -3.13 -7.30 -7.45
N ALA A 72 -2.37 -7.55 -8.51
CA ALA A 72 -2.90 -7.71 -9.86
C ALA A 72 -3.92 -8.87 -9.94
N ARG A 73 -3.60 -10.03 -9.34
CA ARG A 73 -4.54 -11.16 -9.22
C ARG A 73 -5.80 -10.82 -8.42
N ALA A 74 -5.71 -9.84 -7.51
CA ALA A 74 -6.84 -9.33 -6.75
C ALA A 74 -7.65 -8.24 -7.50
N GLY A 75 -7.29 -7.93 -8.74
CA GLY A 75 -8.00 -6.98 -9.60
C GLY A 75 -7.53 -5.53 -9.50
N TYR A 76 -6.31 -5.31 -8.99
CA TYR A 76 -5.68 -4.00 -9.03
C TYR A 76 -4.92 -3.78 -10.34
N SER A 77 -4.90 -2.53 -10.81
CA SER A 77 -4.03 -2.05 -11.87
C SER A 77 -2.93 -1.17 -11.28
N LEU A 78 -1.72 -1.25 -11.83
CA LEU A 78 -0.63 -0.35 -11.48
C LEU A 78 -0.79 0.93 -12.31
N ASP A 79 -1.15 2.03 -11.65
CA ASP A 79 -1.50 3.29 -12.31
C ASP A 79 -0.33 4.26 -12.41
N ALA A 80 0.59 4.23 -11.44
CA ALA A 80 1.76 5.09 -11.42
C ALA A 80 2.92 4.47 -10.64
N VAL A 81 4.15 4.78 -11.04
CA VAL A 81 5.37 4.48 -10.31
C VAL A 81 6.26 5.70 -10.33
N SER A 82 6.75 6.10 -9.16
CA SER A 82 7.78 7.14 -8.99
C SER A 82 9.03 6.50 -8.41
N VAL A 83 10.18 6.68 -9.08
CA VAL A 83 11.48 6.24 -8.56
C VAL A 83 12.17 7.42 -7.89
N ILE A 84 12.76 7.19 -6.72
CA ILE A 84 13.35 8.20 -5.85
C ILE A 84 14.78 7.75 -5.52
N ASP A 85 15.75 8.58 -5.89
CA ASP A 85 17.15 8.42 -5.49
C ASP A 85 17.34 8.95 -4.06
N GLN A 86 16.89 8.17 -3.07
CA GLN A 86 17.03 8.51 -1.65
C GLN A 86 18.46 8.29 -1.12
N PHE A 87 19.22 7.41 -1.77
CA PHE A 87 20.48 6.87 -1.24
C PHE A 87 21.64 7.20 -2.16
N LEU A 88 22.10 8.46 -2.07
CA LEU A 88 23.19 8.99 -2.88
C LEU A 88 24.45 8.10 -2.78
N TRP A 89 25.06 7.83 -3.94
CA TRP A 89 26.24 6.97 -4.09
C TRP A 89 26.04 5.50 -3.70
N SER A 90 24.79 5.02 -3.70
CA SER A 90 24.46 3.60 -3.57
C SER A 90 23.79 3.06 -4.84
N ALA A 91 23.69 1.73 -4.94
CA ALA A 91 22.89 1.08 -5.98
C ALA A 91 21.40 0.94 -5.60
N HIS A 92 21.00 1.36 -4.39
CA HIS A 92 19.63 1.23 -3.93
C HIS A 92 18.79 2.43 -4.38
N VAL A 93 17.56 2.14 -4.83
CA VAL A 93 16.57 3.15 -5.19
C VAL A 93 15.30 2.89 -4.41
N GLU A 94 14.62 3.94 -3.97
CA GLU A 94 13.27 3.84 -3.44
C GLU A 94 12.26 4.01 -4.57
N SER A 95 11.09 3.42 -4.40
CA SER A 95 9.99 3.56 -5.35
C SER A 95 8.67 3.72 -4.63
N VAL A 96 7.74 4.47 -5.23
CA VAL A 96 6.36 4.60 -4.78
C VAL A 96 5.45 4.16 -5.91
N SER A 97 4.72 3.06 -5.70
CA SER A 97 3.82 2.46 -6.67
C SER A 97 2.36 2.65 -6.24
N VAL A 98 1.53 3.16 -7.15
CA VAL A 98 0.10 3.40 -6.92
C VAL A 98 -0.70 2.34 -7.65
N PHE A 99 -1.44 1.55 -6.89
CA PHE A 99 -2.36 0.54 -7.40
C PHE A 99 -3.80 0.98 -7.17
N THR A 100 -4.65 0.89 -8.19
CA THR A 100 -6.08 1.19 -8.04
C THR A 100 -6.95 0.05 -8.53
N ARG A 101 -8.18 0.00 -8.03
CA ARG A 101 -9.17 -0.99 -8.43
C ARG A 101 -10.46 -0.31 -8.89
N ALA A 102 -10.93 -0.67 -10.08
CA ALA A 102 -12.24 -0.27 -10.58
C ALA A 102 -13.34 -0.92 -9.71
N GLY A 103 -14.14 -0.09 -9.02
CA GLY A 103 -15.24 -0.57 -8.16
C GLY A 103 -15.37 0.13 -6.82
N ARG A 104 -14.41 0.97 -6.40
CA ARG A 104 -14.57 1.88 -5.25
C ARG A 104 -14.48 3.38 -5.62
N GLN A 105 -14.30 3.70 -6.89
CA GLN A 105 -14.31 5.09 -7.36
C GLN A 105 -15.75 5.60 -7.55
N ALA A 106 -16.30 6.23 -6.52
CA ALA A 106 -17.44 7.16 -6.67
C ALA A 106 -17.52 8.26 -5.59
N ALA A 107 -16.94 8.10 -4.39
CA ALA A 107 -17.20 9.07 -3.31
C ALA A 107 -16.18 10.23 -3.19
N GLY A 108 -14.92 10.06 -3.61
CA GLY A 108 -13.87 11.03 -3.29
C GLY A 108 -13.36 11.91 -4.44
N ARG A 109 -13.65 11.57 -5.70
CA ARG A 109 -13.08 12.27 -6.87
C ARG A 109 -13.89 13.51 -7.31
N ALA A 110 -15.03 13.77 -6.68
CA ALA A 110 -15.86 14.96 -6.94
C ALA A 110 -15.49 16.18 -6.07
N ALA A 111 -14.43 16.11 -5.25
CA ALA A 111 -14.08 17.16 -4.28
C ALA A 111 -12.70 17.81 -4.51
N ARG A 112 -12.13 17.71 -5.72
CA ARG A 112 -10.93 18.47 -6.12
C ARG A 112 -11.06 19.03 -7.51
#